data_AF-A0A9X6M8V7-F1
#
_entry.id   AF-A0A9X6M8V7-F1
#
_cell.length_a   1.000
_cell.length_b   1.000
_cell.length_c   1.000
_cell.angle_alpha   90.00
_cell.angle_beta   90.00
_cell.angle_gamma   90.00
#
_symmetry.space_group_name_H-M   'P 1'
#
loop_
_entity.id
_entity.type
_entity.pdbx_description
1 polymer ?
#
loop_
_entity_poly.entity_id
_entity_poly.type
_entity_poly.pdbx_seq_one_letter_code
_entity_poly.pdbx_strand_id
1 'polypeptide(L)' 'MSTTASRYSKTFTTYGGSDIVCTFNGQVVGQLQAITYSVTREKGPVYVMGDPNPKSFSRG' A
#
# COMPACT_ATOMS: atom_id res chain seq x y z
N MET A 1 -30.76 -3.20 9.16
CA MET A 1 -29.39 -3.47 9.63
C MET A 1 -28.44 -3.28 8.45
N SER A 2 -27.57 -2.26 8.50
CA SER A 2 -26.76 -1.79 7.38
C SER A 2 -25.44 -2.57 7.25
N THR A 3 -25.28 -3.35 6.19
CA THR A 3 -24.12 -4.19 5.88
C THR A 3 -22.97 -3.40 5.26
N THR A 4 -22.49 -2.33 5.91
CA THR A 4 -21.48 -1.42 5.32
C THR A 4 -20.03 -1.87 5.58
N ALA A 5 -19.79 -2.74 6.56
CA ALA A 5 -18.43 -3.15 6.96
C ALA A 5 -17.74 -4.12 5.97
N SER A 6 -18.50 -4.90 5.18
CA SER A 6 -17.96 -6.01 4.38
C SER A 6 -17.13 -5.56 3.16
N ARG A 7 -17.38 -4.37 2.59
CA ARG A 7 -16.71 -3.93 1.35
C ARG A 7 -15.28 -3.45 1.55
N TYR A 8 -14.92 -2.94 2.73
CA TYR A 8 -13.55 -2.49 3.03
C TYR A 8 -12.60 -3.61 3.46
N SER A 9 -13.12 -4.80 3.78
CA SER A 9 -12.31 -5.95 4.22
C SER A 9 -11.92 -6.89 3.07
N LYS A 10 -12.27 -6.57 1.82
CA LYS A 10 -11.92 -7.40 0.66
C LYS A 10 -10.54 -7.00 0.15
N THR A 11 -9.49 -7.57 0.74
CA THR A 11 -8.13 -7.47 0.22
C THR A 11 -7.99 -8.42 -0.97
N PHE A 12 -8.22 -7.92 -2.18
CA PHE A 12 -7.93 -8.67 -3.41
C PHE A 12 -6.43 -8.58 -3.68
N THR A 13 -5.64 -9.45 -3.05
CA THR A 13 -4.17 -9.46 -3.18
C THR A 13 -3.64 -10.24 -4.38
N THR A 14 -4.52 -10.87 -5.16
CA THR A 14 -4.10 -11.82 -6.18
C THR A 14 -4.82 -11.55 -7.49
N TYR A 15 -4.08 -11.06 -8.47
CA TYR A 15 -4.49 -11.05 -9.87
C TYR A 15 -3.98 -12.36 -10.49
N GLY A 16 -4.89 -13.32 -10.74
CA GLY A 16 -4.56 -14.60 -11.37
C GLY A 16 -5.25 -14.73 -12.73
N GLY A 17 -4.52 -15.19 -13.74
CA GLY A 17 -5.08 -15.59 -15.04
C GLY A 17 -5.18 -14.49 -16.11
N SER A 18 -4.47 -13.37 -15.96
CA SER A 18 -4.36 -12.33 -16.99
C SER A 18 -2.91 -12.05 -17.33
N ASP A 19 -2.61 -11.86 -18.62
CA ASP A 19 -1.31 -11.38 -19.07
C ASP A 19 -1.10 -9.94 -18.57
N ILE A 20 0.08 -9.66 -18.01
CA ILE A 20 0.44 -8.34 -17.49
C ILE A 20 1.45 -7.72 -18.44
N VAL A 21 1.12 -6.56 -19.00
CA VAL A 21 2.02 -5.79 -19.87
C VAL A 21 2.52 -4.56 -19.12
N CYS A 22 3.83 -4.48 -18.95
CA CYS A 22 4.53 -3.35 -18.35
C CYS A 22 4.70 -2.24 -19.39
N THR A 23 4.16 -1.05 -19.11
CA THR A 23 4.35 0.14 -19.95
C THR A 23 4.97 1.29 -19.16
N PHE A 24 6.01 1.89 -19.72
CA PHE A 24 6.63 3.11 -19.21
C PHE A 24 6.52 4.20 -20.26
N ASN A 25 5.96 5.35 -19.90
CA ASN A 25 5.77 6.47 -20.82
C ASN A 25 5.07 6.06 -22.14
N GLY A 26 4.10 5.14 -22.06
CA GLY A 26 3.37 4.62 -23.22
C GLY A 26 4.12 3.58 -24.07
N GLN A 27 5.39 3.27 -23.77
CA GLN A 27 6.15 2.21 -24.43
C GLN A 27 6.07 0.90 -23.65
N VAL A 28 5.83 -0.21 -24.36
CA VAL A 28 5.84 -1.55 -23.78
C VAL A 28 7.28 -1.98 -23.49
N VAL A 29 7.57 -2.28 -22.23
CA VAL A 29 8.90 -2.70 -21.79
C VAL A 29 8.98 -4.22 -21.59
N GLY A 30 7.85 -4.90 -21.42
CA GLY A 30 7.81 -6.36 -21.40
C GLY A 30 6.54 -6.94 -20.80
N GLN A 31 6.48 -8.26 -20.73
CA GLN A 31 5.43 -9.01 -20.03
C GLN A 31 5.90 -9.39 -18.63
N LEU A 32 5.00 -9.28 -17.64
CA LEU A 32 5.26 -9.59 -16.24
C LEU A 32 4.48 -10.83 -15.82
N GLN A 33 5.11 -11.72 -15.07
CA GLN A 33 4.46 -12.92 -14.54
C GLN A 33 3.71 -12.66 -13.23
N ALA A 34 4.20 -11.74 -12.40
CA ALA A 34 3.56 -11.36 -11.14
C ALA A 34 3.98 -9.94 -10.72
N ILE A 35 3.06 -9.22 -10.07
CA ILE A 35 3.34 -7.93 -9.42
C ILE A 35 3.02 -8.07 -7.93
N THR A 36 4.03 -7.84 -7.09
CA THR A 36 3.87 -7.75 -5.64
C THR A 36 4.15 -6.31 -5.22
N TYR A 37 3.17 -5.66 -4.59
CA TYR A 37 3.35 -4.33 -4.02
C TYR A 37 3.03 -4.35 -2.54
N SER A 38 3.83 -3.62 -1.75
CA SER A 38 3.53 -3.32 -0.35
C SER A 38 3.43 -1.81 -0.21
N VAL A 39 2.30 -1.34 0.32
CA VAL A 39 2.15 0.07 0.67
C VAL A 39 2.62 0.23 2.10
N THR A 40 3.76 0.88 2.27
CA THR A 40 4.22 1.33 3.59
C THR A 40 3.94 2.82 3.69
N ARG A 41 3.40 3.26 4.83
CA ARG A 41 3.34 4.70 5.12
C ARG A 41 4.62 5.08 5.83
N GLU A 42 5.27 6.15 5.39
CA GLU A 42 6.30 6.76 6.23
C GLU A 42 5.66 7.22 7.53
N LYS A 43 6.40 7.00 8.61
CA LYS A 43 5.83 7.07 9.95
C LYS A 43 6.51 8.18 10.72
N GLY A 44 5.79 9.29 10.85
CA GLY A 44 6.30 10.47 11.54
C GLY A 44 6.62 10.20 13.02
N PRO A 45 7.75 10.70 13.54
CA PRO A 45 8.00 10.72 14.97
C PRO A 45 7.01 11.63 15.70
N VAL A 46 6.56 11.19 16.86
CA VAL A 46 5.73 11.95 17.80
C VAL A 46 6.65 12.65 18.79
N TYR A 47 6.56 13.97 18.81
CA TYR A 47 7.30 14.83 19.73
C TYR A 47 6.40 15.31 20.86
N VAL A 48 7.03 15.61 22.00
CA VAL A 48 6.39 16.28 23.13
C VAL A 48 7.01 17.67 23.25
N MET A 49 6.19 18.68 23.52
CA MET A 49 6.66 20.05 23.70
C MET A 49 7.73 20.09 24.82
N GLY A 50 8.92 20.58 24.48
CA GLY A 50 10.04 20.71 25.43
C GLY A 50 11.08 19.58 25.39
N ASP A 51 10.91 18.54 24.57
CA ASP A 51 11.93 17.49 24.38
C ASP A 51 12.23 17.30 22.88
N PRO A 52 13.48 17.50 22.42
CA PRO A 52 13.86 17.30 21.03
C PRO A 52 13.92 15.83 20.62
N ASN A 53 13.87 14.88 21.57
CA ASN A 53 13.96 13.45 21.27
C ASN A 53 12.57 12.87 20.90
N PRO A 54 12.47 12.08 19.82
CA PRO A 54 11.21 11.43 19.44
C PRO A 54 10.82 10.37 20.47
N LYS A 55 9.58 10.43 20.99
CA LYS A 55 9.10 9.53 22.06
C LYS A 55 8.38 8.30 21.54
N SER A 56 7.79 8.39 20.35
CA SER A 56 7.05 7.31 19.74
C SER A 56 6.95 7.52 18.23
N PHE A 57 6.62 6.47 17.50
CA PHE A 57 6.26 6.56 16.11
C PHE A 57 4.82 6.02 15.98
N SER A 58 3.93 6.73 15.29
CA SER A 58 2.50 6.38 15.12
C SER A 58 2.29 5.00 14.46
N ARG A 59 1.80 3.97 15.17
CA ARG A 59 1.51 2.62 14.61
C ARG A 59 0.06 2.61 14.10
N GLY A 60 -0.17 2.98 12.84
CA GLY A 60 -1.48 2.91 12.17
C GLY A 60 -1.40 3.09 10.66
#